data_AF-A0A523UQR8-F1
#
_entry.id   AF-A0A523UQR8-F1
#
_cell.length_a   1.000
_cell.length_b   1.000
_cell.length_c   1.000
_cell.angle_alpha   90.00
_cell.angle_beta   90.00
_cell.angle_gamma   90.00
#
_symmetry.space_group_name_H-M   'P 1'
#
loop_
_entity.id
_entity.type
_entity.pdbx_description
1 polymer ?
#
loop_
_entity_poly.entity_id
_entity_poly.type
_entity_poly.pdbx_seq_one_letter_code
_entity_poly.pdbx_strand_id
1 'polypeptide(L)' 'MICAGEVSGDLHAANLVQAVKKLAPDTEFFGIGGEKMKEAGVKIRDRTVHMGTVGVIEGVKYYPS' A
#
# COMPACT_ATOMS: atom_id res chain seq x y z
N MET A 1 3.19 -9.54 4.49
CA MET A 1 2.17 -8.86 3.66
C MET A 1 1.82 -7.53 4.31
N ILE A 2 1.76 -6.43 3.55
CA ILE A 2 1.44 -5.08 4.07
C ILE A 2 0.40 -4.41 3.17
N CYS A 3 -0.56 -3.67 3.73
CA CYS A 3 -1.64 -3.04 2.98
C CYS A 3 -1.82 -1.58 3.42
N ALA A 4 -1.90 -0.66 2.47
CA ALA A 4 -2.31 0.73 2.69
C ALA A 4 -3.35 1.15 1.64
N GLY A 5 -4.48 1.70 2.11
CA GLY A 5 -5.57 2.17 1.25
C GLY A 5 -5.64 3.69 1.06
N GLU A 6 -4.76 4.44 1.74
CA GLU A 6 -4.72 5.90 1.73
C GLU A 6 -3.27 6.39 1.61
N VAL A 7 -3.07 7.61 1.10
CA VAL A 7 -1.73 8.22 0.92
C VAL A 7 -0.98 8.35 2.24
N SER A 8 -1.69 8.68 3.32
CA SER A 8 -1.13 8.73 4.68
C SER A 8 -0.64 7.35 5.11
N GLY A 9 -1.45 6.31 4.91
CA GLY A 9 -1.11 4.91 5.18
C GLY A 9 0.09 4.43 4.37
N ASP A 10 0.18 4.82 3.09
CA ASP A 10 1.30 4.47 2.20
C ASP A 10 2.64 5.01 2.73
N LEU A 11 2.67 6.26 3.22
CA LEU A 11 3.85 6.84 3.84
C LEU A 11 4.26 6.10 5.13
N HIS A 12 3.30 5.79 6.01
CA HIS A 12 3.59 5.10 7.26
C HIS A 12 4.06 3.67 7.02
N ALA A 13 3.43 2.97 6.08
CA ALA A 13 3.80 1.63 5.66
C ALA A 13 5.20 1.60 5.03
N ALA A 14 5.54 2.59 4.19
CA ALA A 14 6.87 2.75 3.62
C ALA A 14 7.95 2.93 4.71
N ASN A 15 7.68 3.79 5.70
CA ASN A 15 8.60 4.02 6.82
C ASN A 15 8.81 2.75 7.66
N LEU A 16 7.74 1.99 7.92
CA LEU A 16 7.81 0.71 8.60
C LEU A 16 8.68 -0.28 7.83
N VAL A 17 8.47 -0.41 6.53
CA VAL A 17 9.26 -1.32 5.67
C VAL A 17 10.74 -0.95 5.69
N GLN A 18 11.06 0.34 5.60
CA GLN A 18 12.46 0.80 5.70
C GLN A 18 13.08 0.48 7.07
N ALA A 19 12.33 0.68 8.16
CA ALA A 19 12.81 0.38 9.51
C ALA A 19 13.08 -1.12 9.67
N VAL A 20 12.19 -1.99 9.18
CA VAL A 20 12.38 -3.44 9.26
C VAL A 20 13.56 -3.88 8.39
N LYS A 21 13.71 -3.36 7.17
CA LYS A 21 14.85 -3.68 6.31
C LYS A 21 16.20 -3.27 6.90
N LYS A 22 16.25 -2.21 7.72
CA LYS A 22 17.48 -1.86 8.47
C LYS A 22 17.88 -2.92 9.50
N LEU A 23 16.90 -3.63 10.07
CA LEU A 23 17.13 -4.68 11.06
C LEU A 23 17.34 -6.06 10.41
N ALA A 24 16.64 -6.31 9.30
CA ALA A 24 16.64 -7.58 8.59
C ALA A 24 16.60 -7.31 7.07
N PRO A 25 17.76 -7.05 6.43
CA PRO A 25 17.84 -6.61 5.04
C PRO A 25 17.32 -7.64 4.03
N ASP A 26 17.35 -8.92 4.39
CA ASP A 26 16.86 -10.02 3.54
C ASP A 26 15.33 -10.19 3.60
N THR A 27 14.63 -9.34 4.36
CA THR A 27 13.16 -9.41 4.47
C THR A 27 12.49 -8.90 3.20
N GLU A 28 11.72 -9.78 2.56
CA GLU A 28 10.89 -9.42 1.42
C GLU A 28 9.50 -8.94 1.85
N PHE A 29 9.06 -7.84 1.25
CA PHE A 29 7.73 -7.28 1.46
C PHE A 29 6.90 -7.40 0.20
N PHE A 30 5.61 -7.70 0.36
CA PHE A 30 4.63 -7.71 -0.71
C PHE A 30 3.26 -7.23 -0.21
N GLY A 31 2.45 -6.65 -1.10
CA GLY A 31 1.08 -6.27 -0.76
C GLY A 31 0.46 -5.20 -1.65
N ILE A 32 -0.44 -4.39 -1.08
CA ILE A 32 -1.24 -3.36 -1.77
C ILE A 32 -0.88 -2.01 -1.15
N GLY A 33 -0.59 -1.02 -1.97
CA GLY A 33 -0.14 0.29 -1.50
C GLY A 33 0.11 1.24 -2.65
N GLY A 34 0.57 2.44 -2.31
CA GLY A 34 0.93 3.47 -3.28
C GLY A 34 2.41 3.41 -3.67
N GLU A 35 2.87 4.49 -4.31
CA GLU A 35 4.25 4.58 -4.79
C GLU A 35 5.27 4.61 -3.65
N LYS A 36 4.94 5.11 -2.44
CA LYS A 36 5.93 5.16 -1.34
C LYS A 36 6.27 3.77 -0.82
N MET A 37 5.29 2.87 -0.70
CA MET A 37 5.55 1.48 -0.35
C MET A 37 6.39 0.78 -1.44
N LYS A 38 6.12 1.06 -2.71
CA LYS A 38 6.91 0.53 -3.83
C LYS A 38 8.36 1.02 -3.79
N GLU A 39 8.58 2.30 -3.52
CA GLU A 39 9.91 2.91 -3.33
C GLU A 39 10.65 2.33 -2.11
N ALA A 40 9.93 2.00 -1.02
CA ALA A 40 10.49 1.28 0.12
C ALA A 40 10.84 -0.20 -0.20
N GLY A 41 10.57 -0.65 -1.42
CA GLY A 41 10.86 -1.98 -1.93
C GLY A 41 9.86 -3.02 -1.44
N VAL A 42 8.59 -2.62 -1.27
CA VAL A 42 7.46 -3.55 -1.23
C VAL A 42 7.14 -3.96 -2.67
N LYS A 43 7.06 -5.27 -2.93
CA LYS A 43 6.52 -5.81 -4.17
C LYS A 43 5.01 -5.56 -4.19
N ILE A 44 4.60 -4.46 -4.82
CA ILE A 44 3.19 -4.20 -5.09
C ILE A 44 2.75 -5.22 -6.12
N ARG A 45 1.87 -6.15 -5.72
CA ARG A 45 1.34 -7.14 -6.66
C ARG A 45 0.48 -6.40 -7.66
N ASP A 46 0.85 -6.51 -8.94
CA ASP A 46 0.28 -5.78 -10.07
C ASP A 46 -1.26 -5.66 -9.99
N ARG A 47 -1.69 -4.41 -9.93
CA ARG A 47 -3.03 -3.91 -10.23
C ARG A 47 -4.21 -4.61 -9.56
N THR A 48 -4.44 -4.28 -8.29
CA THR A 48 -5.80 -4.03 -7.80
C THR A 48 -6.34 -2.69 -8.35
N VAL A 49 -6.11 -2.38 -9.63
CA VAL A 49 -6.80 -1.26 -10.32
C VAL A 49 -8.19 -1.71 -10.81
N HIS A 50 -8.62 -2.92 -10.44
CA HIS A 50 -9.93 -3.44 -10.83
C HIS A 50 -10.80 -4.01 -9.69
N MET A 51 -10.38 -3.89 -8.42
CA MET A 51 -11.21 -4.31 -7.29
C MET A 51 -11.19 -3.26 -6.17
N GLY A 52 -11.82 -2.11 -6.46
CA GLY A 52 -13.03 -1.74 -5.73
C GLY A 52 -12.94 -1.29 -4.26
N THR A 53 -11.80 -0.80 -3.75
CA THR A 53 -11.81 -0.19 -2.41
C THR A 53 -10.69 0.83 -2.19
N VAL A 54 -10.61 1.85 -3.05
CA VAL A 54 -10.00 3.12 -2.63
C VAL A 54 -10.98 3.73 -1.63
N GLY A 55 -10.71 3.55 -0.33
CA GLY A 55 -11.42 4.18 0.79
C GLY A 55 -12.93 3.93 0.89
N VAL A 56 -13.41 3.62 2.09
CA VAL A 56 -14.85 3.68 2.43
C VAL A 56 -15.47 5.06 2.06
N ILE A 57 -14.63 6.09 1.88
CA ILE A 57 -15.02 7.45 1.52
C ILE A 57 -15.10 7.68 -0.01
N GLU A 58 -14.28 7.02 -0.84
CA GLU A 58 -14.33 7.19 -2.31
C GLU A 58 -15.37 6.28 -2.97
N GLY A 59 -15.70 5.15 -2.33
CA GLY A 59 -16.80 4.27 -2.75
C GLY A 59 -18.17 4.94 -2.76
N VAL A 60 -18.40 6.00 -1.97
CA VAL A 60 -19.67 6.75 -1.97
C VAL A 60 -19.86 7.55 -3.27
N LYS A 61 -18.76 7.99 -3.92
CA LYS A 61 -18.84 8.72 -5.21
C LYS A 61 -19.23 7.82 -6.40
N TYR A 62 -19.14 6.51 -6.23
CA TYR A 62 -19.56 5.52 -7.23
C TYR A 62 -20.94 4.92 -6.91
N TYR A 63 -21.73 5.53 -6.01
CA TYR A 63 -23.15 5.22 -5.92
C TYR A 63 -23.87 5.90 -7.10
N PRO A 64 -24.43 5.14 -8.07
CA PRO A 64 -25.31 5.73 -9.05
C PRO A 64 -26.59 6.13 -8.32
N SER A 65 -26.78 7.43 -8.14
CA SER A 65 -28.11 8.03 -8.06
C SER A 65 -28.32 8.86 -9.31
#